data_AF-A0A401G065-F1
#
_entry.id   AF-A0A401G065-F1
#
_cell.length_a   1.000
_cell.length_b   1.000
_cell.length_c   1.000
_cell.angle_alpha   90.00
_cell.angle_beta   90.00
_cell.angle_gamma   90.00
#
_symmetry.space_group_name_H-M   'P 1'
#
loop_
_entity.id
_entity.type
_entity.pdbx_description
1 polymer ?
#
loop_
_entity_poly.entity_id
_entity_poly.type
_entity_poly.pdbx_seq_one_letter_code
_entity_poly.pdbx_strand_id
1 'polypeptide(L)'
;MGWKKIATEKNICPCGKGTYKAVWEKDEWNRVRTNFCLNCSHKRRGYDAYFYEYQVNGLWLTGFRWVESKVLKKARQFTLQSEFYIRRSKKLAEDRYLDRWLDFFSSKNKRQIWEILSQKMPCYCALPTFYRHVKKEGLTPYLIRFFRANNQNALELLDVKDKEIEELNVHARWFDKEAENLIFRRKSG
;
A
#
# COMPACT_ATOMS: atom_id res chain seq x y z
N MET A 1 23.56 12.43 -9.76
CA MET A 1 23.27 12.05 -8.36
C MET A 1 23.81 10.64 -8.14
N GLY A 2 24.82 10.48 -7.28
CA GLY A 2 25.51 9.20 -7.06
C GLY A 2 25.13 8.54 -5.74
N TRP A 3 25.04 7.22 -5.74
CA TRP A 3 24.89 6.41 -4.52
C TRP A 3 26.28 5.99 -4.03
N LYS A 4 26.62 6.29 -2.77
CA LYS A 4 27.90 5.91 -2.13
C LYS A 4 27.71 4.64 -1.32
N LYS A 5 28.56 3.62 -1.54
CA LYS A 5 28.58 2.39 -0.74
C LYS A 5 29.03 2.73 0.68
N ILE A 6 28.23 2.33 1.66
CA ILE A 6 28.48 2.56 3.10
C ILE A 6 28.96 1.26 3.76
N ALA A 7 28.36 0.14 3.39
CA ALA A 7 28.69 -1.17 3.95
C ALA A 7 28.49 -2.29 2.93
N THR A 8 29.22 -3.38 3.09
CA THR A 8 29.00 -4.63 2.36
C THR A 8 29.08 -5.80 3.31
N GLU A 9 27.99 -6.55 3.43
CA GLU A 9 27.92 -7.72 4.29
C GLU A 9 27.85 -8.99 3.43
N LYS A 10 28.65 -10.00 3.80
CA LYS A 10 28.55 -11.35 3.25
C LYS A 10 27.77 -12.22 4.21
N ASN A 11 26.66 -12.77 3.74
CA ASN A 11 25.78 -13.64 4.52
C ASN A 11 25.70 -15.02 3.87
N ILE A 12 25.37 -16.04 4.67
CA ILE A 12 25.17 -17.40 4.16
C ILE A 12 23.89 -17.44 3.31
N CYS A 13 23.95 -18.08 2.15
CA CYS A 13 22.79 -18.29 1.30
C CYS A 13 21.76 -19.17 2.04
N PRO A 14 20.44 -18.88 1.98
CA PRO A 14 19.42 -19.70 2.64
C PRO A 14 19.39 -21.17 2.26
N CYS A 15 19.92 -21.53 1.09
CA CYS A 15 20.07 -22.94 0.70
C CYS A 15 21.21 -23.66 1.44
N GLY A 16 21.94 -22.98 2.33
CA GLY A 16 23.11 -23.48 3.05
C GLY A 16 24.37 -23.62 2.19
N LYS A 17 24.28 -23.41 0.87
CA LYS A 17 25.34 -23.73 -0.10
C LYS A 17 25.83 -22.50 -0.88
N GLY A 18 26.35 -21.49 -0.17
CA GLY A 18 26.98 -20.32 -0.78
C GLY A 18 26.82 -19.05 0.05
N THR A 19 27.03 -17.89 -0.57
CA THR A 19 26.88 -16.58 0.10
C THR A 19 26.07 -15.59 -0.74
N TYR A 20 25.46 -14.61 -0.09
CA TYR A 20 24.96 -13.40 -0.76
C TYR A 20 25.65 -12.17 -0.18
N LYS A 21 25.81 -11.13 -1.01
CA LYS A 21 26.32 -9.83 -0.59
C LYS A 21 25.16 -8.86 -0.49
N ALA A 22 24.99 -8.24 0.68
CA ALA A 22 24.14 -7.07 0.86
C ALA A 22 25.02 -5.83 0.78
N VAL A 23 24.76 -4.94 -0.17
CA VAL A 23 25.49 -3.68 -0.37
C VAL A 23 24.57 -2.55 0.05
N TRP A 24 24.92 -1.87 1.13
CA TRP A 24 24.21 -0.71 1.64
C TRP A 24 24.79 0.53 0.99
N GLU A 25 23.93 1.36 0.40
CA GLU A 25 24.32 2.58 -0.29
C GLU A 25 23.52 3.77 0.23
N LYS A 26 24.17 4.93 0.34
CA LYS A 26 23.58 6.19 0.77
C LYS A 26 23.68 7.23 -0.34
N ASP A 27 22.65 8.02 -0.56
CA ASP A 27 22.75 9.20 -1.41
C ASP A 27 23.05 10.47 -0.61
N GLU A 28 23.23 11.59 -1.32
CA GLU A 28 23.47 12.92 -0.75
C GLU A 28 22.28 13.44 0.08
N TRP A 29 21.12 12.81 -0.01
CA TRP A 29 19.90 13.13 0.74
C TRP A 29 19.69 12.22 1.95
N ASN A 30 20.73 11.50 2.37
CA ASN A 30 20.67 10.50 3.44
C ASN A 30 19.68 9.34 3.20
N ARG A 31 19.18 9.12 1.97
CA ARG A 31 18.38 7.94 1.66
C ARG A 31 19.30 6.74 1.62
N VAL A 32 18.86 5.63 2.21
CA VAL A 32 19.60 4.38 2.20
C VAL A 32 18.87 3.39 1.29
N ARG A 33 19.63 2.69 0.44
CA ARG A 33 19.13 1.53 -0.31
C ARG A 33 20.04 0.34 -0.08
N THR A 34 19.47 -0.86 -0.20
CA THR A 34 20.22 -2.10 -0.06
C THR A 34 20.11 -2.92 -1.34
N ASN A 35 21.24 -3.13 -2.00
CA ASN A 35 21.34 -3.97 -3.19
C ASN A 35 21.84 -5.35 -2.80
N PHE A 36 21.23 -6.40 -3.37
CA PHE A 36 21.58 -7.78 -3.05
C PHE A 36 22.20 -8.46 -4.27
N CYS A 37 23.42 -8.93 -4.12
CA CYS A 37 24.12 -9.74 -5.12
C CYS A 37 24.25 -11.18 -4.60
N LEU A 38 23.47 -12.09 -5.16
CA LEU A 38 23.58 -13.53 -4.88
C LEU A 38 24.84 -14.09 -5.54
N ASN A 39 25.80 -14.55 -4.72
CA ASN A 39 26.98 -15.27 -5.16
C ASN A 39 26.87 -16.75 -4.74
N CYS A 40 25.81 -17.41 -5.20
CA CYS A 40 25.56 -18.82 -4.96
C CYS A 40 25.66 -19.57 -6.30
N SER A 41 26.66 -20.46 -6.42
CA SER A 41 26.88 -21.33 -7.59
C SER A 41 25.84 -22.44 -7.70
N HIS A 42 25.12 -22.73 -6.60
CA HIS A 42 23.89 -23.49 -6.62
C HIS A 42 22.84 -22.65 -7.34
N LYS A 43 22.69 -22.89 -8.66
CA LYS A 43 21.67 -22.34 -9.57
C LYS A 43 20.39 -21.98 -8.80
N ARG A 44 19.83 -20.79 -9.09
CA ARG A 44 18.49 -20.23 -8.76
C ARG A 44 17.33 -21.25 -8.80
N ARG A 45 17.37 -22.35 -8.04
CA ARG A 45 16.40 -23.43 -8.13
C ARG A 45 15.28 -23.12 -7.14
N GLY A 46 14.43 -22.18 -7.56
CA GLY A 46 13.12 -21.98 -6.99
C GLY A 46 13.08 -21.13 -5.71
N TYR A 47 14.00 -20.19 -5.52
CA TYR A 47 13.87 -19.13 -4.52
C TYR A 47 14.09 -17.76 -5.16
N ASP A 48 13.26 -16.79 -4.76
CA ASP A 48 13.34 -15.38 -5.15
C ASP A 48 13.44 -14.50 -3.91
N ALA A 49 14.03 -13.32 -4.06
CA ALA A 49 14.05 -12.31 -3.02
C ALA A 49 12.69 -11.60 -2.97
N TYR A 50 12.09 -11.57 -1.78
CA TYR A 50 10.91 -10.77 -1.48
C TYR A 50 11.32 -9.62 -0.56
N PHE A 51 11.03 -8.40 -1.01
CA PHE A 51 11.29 -7.17 -0.26
C PHE A 51 9.99 -6.71 0.39
N TYR A 52 10.09 -6.22 1.61
CA TYR A 52 8.95 -5.68 2.35
C TYR A 52 9.38 -4.47 3.17
N GLU A 53 8.45 -3.57 3.41
CA GLU A 53 8.67 -2.40 4.25
C GLU A 53 8.04 -2.64 5.63
N TYR A 54 8.70 -2.16 6.67
CA TYR A 54 8.20 -2.20 8.04
C TYR A 54 8.64 -0.95 8.80
N GLN A 55 7.88 -0.59 9.83
CA GLN A 55 8.16 0.58 10.64
C GLN A 55 8.71 0.18 12.01
N VAL A 56 9.82 0.79 12.43
CA VAL A 56 10.39 0.63 13.78
C VAL A 56 10.73 2.01 14.33
N ASN A 57 10.16 2.37 15.48
CA ASN A 57 10.40 3.67 16.14
C ASN A 57 10.23 4.87 15.19
N GLY A 58 9.19 4.85 14.35
CA GLY A 58 8.93 5.93 13.39
C GLY A 58 9.77 5.88 12.10
N LEU A 59 10.78 4.99 12.01
CA LEU A 59 11.62 4.82 10.83
C LEU A 59 11.06 3.74 9.90
N TRP A 60 10.95 4.07 8.61
CA TRP A 60 10.65 3.09 7.56
C TRP A 60 11.92 2.34 7.19
N LEU A 61 11.89 1.02 7.34
CA LEU A 61 12.99 0.12 7.02
C LEU A 61 12.55 -0.85 5.93
N THR A 62 13.47 -1.17 5.03
CA THR A 62 13.26 -2.22 4.04
C THR A 62 13.89 -3.51 4.54
N GLY A 63 13.04 -4.51 4.73
CA GLY A 63 13.44 -5.89 4.98
C GLY A 63 13.45 -6.67 3.67
N PHE A 64 14.12 -7.82 3.70
CA PHE A 64 13.99 -8.79 2.63
C PHE A 64 14.05 -10.19 3.22
N ARG A 65 13.49 -11.14 2.47
CA ARG A 65 13.61 -12.57 2.77
C ARG A 65 13.66 -13.36 1.48
N TRP A 66 14.25 -14.52 1.57
CA TRP A 66 14.20 -15.49 0.48
C TRP A 66 12.95 -16.34 0.62
N VAL A 67 12.19 -16.45 -0.46
CA VAL A 67 10.91 -17.17 -0.52
C VAL A 67 10.98 -18.13 -1.69
N GLU A 68 10.40 -19.33 -1.54
CA GLU A 68 10.30 -20.27 -2.65
C GLU A 68 9.54 -19.59 -3.82
N SER A 69 10.09 -19.62 -5.03
CA SER A 69 9.52 -18.98 -6.23
C SER A 69 8.07 -19.39 -6.49
N LYS A 70 7.73 -20.66 -6.18
CA LYS A 70 6.35 -21.17 -6.30
C LYS A 70 5.42 -20.50 -5.28
N VAL A 71 5.89 -20.31 -4.05
CA VAL A 71 5.18 -19.59 -2.99
C VAL A 71 5.01 -18.13 -3.37
N LEU A 72 6.06 -17.48 -3.86
CA LEU A 72 6.00 -16.09 -4.29
C LEU A 72 5.04 -15.91 -5.48
N LYS A 73 5.03 -16.83 -6.45
CA LYS A 73 4.07 -16.82 -7.57
C LYS A 73 2.63 -16.93 -7.06
N LYS A 74 2.36 -17.82 -6.10
CA LYS A 74 1.03 -17.96 -5.49
C LYS A 74 0.62 -16.73 -4.68
N ALA A 75 1.53 -16.16 -3.89
CA ALA A 75 1.27 -14.93 -3.15
C ALA A 75 0.93 -13.76 -4.11
N ARG A 76 1.66 -13.63 -5.24
CA ARG A 76 1.32 -12.65 -6.28
C ARG A 76 -0.06 -12.86 -6.88
N GLN A 77 -0.51 -14.11 -7.08
CA GLN A 77 -1.86 -14.39 -7.55
C GLN A 77 -2.91 -13.90 -6.55
N PHE A 78 -2.69 -14.12 -5.25
CA PHE A 78 -3.57 -13.59 -4.21
C PHE A 78 -3.55 -12.06 -4.17
N THR A 79 -2.39 -11.41 -4.29
CA THR A 79 -2.33 -9.94 -4.42
C THR A 79 -3.14 -9.42 -5.60
N LEU A 80 -3.03 -10.06 -6.78
CA LEU A 80 -3.82 -9.70 -7.96
C LEU A 80 -5.32 -9.89 -7.73
N GLN A 81 -5.71 -10.95 -7.01
CA GLN A 81 -7.12 -11.16 -6.65
C GLN A 81 -7.61 -10.09 -5.67
N SER A 82 -6.84 -9.74 -4.64
CA SER A 82 -7.16 -8.62 -3.74
C SER A 82 -7.36 -7.32 -4.51
N GLU A 83 -6.41 -6.95 -5.38
CA GLU A 83 -6.51 -5.76 -6.23
C GLU A 83 -7.76 -5.75 -7.11
N PHE A 84 -8.14 -6.92 -7.65
CA PHE A 84 -9.37 -7.07 -8.41
C PHE A 84 -10.61 -6.74 -7.56
N TYR A 85 -10.71 -7.30 -6.35
CA TYR A 85 -11.83 -7.03 -5.43
C TYR A 85 -11.88 -5.56 -4.99
N ILE A 86 -10.72 -4.97 -4.66
CA ILE A 86 -10.62 -3.54 -4.30
C ILE A 86 -11.06 -2.66 -5.46
N ARG A 87 -10.62 -2.96 -6.69
CA ARG A 87 -10.99 -2.18 -7.86
C ARG A 87 -12.49 -2.28 -8.12
N ARG A 88 -13.06 -3.48 -8.00
CA ARG A 88 -14.49 -3.72 -8.16
C ARG A 88 -15.31 -2.99 -7.10
N SER A 89 -14.92 -3.05 -5.82
CA SER A 89 -15.62 -2.37 -4.74
C SER A 89 -15.57 -0.85 -4.90
N LYS A 90 -14.43 -0.30 -5.30
CA LYS A 90 -14.28 1.13 -5.64
C LYS A 90 -15.17 1.56 -6.78
N LYS A 91 -15.19 0.79 -7.87
CA LYS A 91 -16.02 1.09 -9.03
C LYS A 91 -17.50 1.05 -8.66
N LEU A 92 -17.92 0.04 -7.91
CA LEU A 92 -19.31 -0.10 -7.46
C LEU A 92 -19.74 1.05 -6.53
N ALA A 93 -18.87 1.45 -5.61
CA ALA A 93 -19.11 2.59 -4.73
C ALA A 93 -19.28 3.89 -5.54
N GLU A 94 -18.42 4.10 -6.53
CA GLU A 94 -18.49 5.26 -7.41
C GLU A 94 -19.79 5.28 -8.21
N ASP A 95 -20.13 4.17 -8.87
CA ASP A 95 -21.31 4.08 -9.72
C ASP A 95 -22.62 4.27 -8.95
N ARG A 96 -22.67 3.86 -7.67
CA ARG A 96 -23.89 3.93 -6.84
C ARG A 96 -24.02 5.20 -6.01
N TYR A 97 -22.90 5.75 -5.53
CA TYR A 97 -22.94 6.73 -4.44
C TYR A 97 -22.19 8.03 -4.72
N LEU A 98 -21.52 8.17 -5.87
CA LEU A 98 -20.80 9.41 -6.18
C LEU A 98 -21.76 10.61 -6.27
N ASP A 99 -22.92 10.46 -6.92
CA ASP A 99 -23.88 11.56 -7.04
C ASP A 99 -24.45 11.97 -5.68
N ARG A 100 -24.80 10.99 -4.84
CA ARG A 100 -25.24 11.23 -3.46
C ARG A 100 -24.15 11.90 -2.63
N TRP A 101 -22.90 11.52 -2.84
CA TRP A 101 -21.74 12.17 -2.21
C TRP A 101 -21.62 13.64 -2.60
N LEU A 102 -21.77 13.95 -3.89
CA LEU A 102 -21.71 15.33 -4.37
C LEU A 102 -22.90 16.15 -3.86
N ASP A 103 -24.10 15.56 -3.86
CA ASP A 103 -25.31 16.20 -3.36
C ASP A 103 -25.23 16.48 -1.85
N PHE A 104 -24.65 15.57 -1.06
CA PHE A 104 -24.43 15.78 0.37
C PHE A 104 -23.65 17.08 0.68
N PHE A 105 -22.78 17.52 -0.24
CA PHE A 105 -22.02 18.77 -0.10
C PHE A 105 -22.58 19.94 -0.92
N SER A 106 -23.65 19.77 -1.70
CA SER A 106 -24.15 20.77 -2.65
C SER A 106 -24.58 22.09 -1.97
N SER A 107 -25.16 21.98 -0.77
CA SER A 107 -25.60 23.12 0.05
C SER A 107 -24.54 23.68 0.99
N LYS A 108 -23.33 23.10 1.03
CA LYS A 108 -22.31 23.42 2.02
C LYS A 108 -21.24 24.34 1.44
N ASN A 109 -20.79 25.31 2.24
CA ASN A 109 -19.65 26.13 1.85
C ASN A 109 -18.32 25.39 2.06
N LYS A 110 -17.24 25.89 1.43
CA LYS A 110 -15.92 25.25 1.47
C LYS A 110 -15.40 25.00 2.89
N ARG A 111 -15.67 25.91 3.83
CA ARG A 111 -15.24 25.76 5.23
C ARG A 111 -15.97 24.61 5.91
N GLN A 112 -17.30 24.53 5.77
CA GLN A 112 -18.11 23.45 6.32
C GLN A 112 -17.70 22.09 5.73
N ILE A 113 -17.41 22.04 4.43
CA ILE A 113 -16.90 20.83 3.77
C ILE A 113 -15.58 20.39 4.43
N TRP A 114 -14.64 21.31 4.63
CA TRP A 114 -13.38 21.00 5.30
C TRP A 114 -13.56 20.57 6.76
N GLU A 115 -14.47 21.19 7.51
CA GLU A 115 -14.77 20.80 8.90
C GLU A 115 -15.30 19.37 8.97
N ILE A 116 -16.25 19.00 8.10
CA ILE A 116 -16.79 17.63 8.02
C ILE A 116 -15.70 16.62 7.67
N LEU A 117 -14.91 16.92 6.63
CA LEU A 117 -13.84 16.03 6.18
C LEU A 117 -12.72 15.90 7.22
N SER A 118 -12.33 16.99 7.89
CA SER A 118 -11.23 16.96 8.86
C SER A 118 -11.60 16.27 10.17
N GLN A 119 -12.86 16.30 10.60
CA GLN A 119 -13.31 15.62 11.82
C GLN A 119 -13.39 14.09 11.67
N LYS A 120 -13.75 13.62 10.48
CA LYS A 120 -14.03 12.20 10.24
C LYS A 120 -12.88 11.45 9.57
N MET A 121 -11.84 12.17 9.11
CA MET A 121 -10.69 11.59 8.43
C MET A 121 -9.40 11.76 9.23
N PRO A 122 -8.71 10.67 9.57
CA PRO A 122 -7.37 10.74 10.15
C PRO A 122 -6.41 11.47 9.20
N CYS A 123 -5.57 12.35 9.74
CA CYS A 123 -4.50 13.03 9.00
C CYS A 123 -4.98 13.85 7.77
N TYR A 124 -6.20 14.38 7.79
CA TYR A 124 -6.66 15.27 6.73
C TYR A 124 -5.83 16.55 6.65
N CYS A 125 -5.78 17.17 5.46
CA CYS A 125 -4.96 18.35 5.26
C CYS A 125 -5.50 19.58 6.02
N ALA A 126 -4.61 20.49 6.42
CA ALA A 126 -4.98 21.76 7.03
C ALA A 126 -5.85 22.62 6.09
N LEU A 127 -6.70 23.48 6.66
CA LEU A 127 -7.64 24.34 5.92
C LEU A 127 -6.98 25.16 4.78
N PRO A 128 -5.81 25.80 4.97
CA PRO A 128 -5.15 26.52 3.88
C PRO A 128 -4.75 25.61 2.72
N THR A 129 -4.35 24.37 3.02
CA THR A 129 -3.98 23.38 2.00
C THR A 129 -5.20 22.92 1.22
N PHE A 130 -6.32 22.67 1.90
CA PHE A 130 -7.60 22.37 1.25
C PHE A 130 -8.02 23.48 0.28
N TYR A 131 -8.00 24.75 0.72
CA TYR A 131 -8.33 25.87 -0.16
C TYR A 131 -7.40 25.97 -1.36
N ARG A 132 -6.11 25.71 -1.20
CA ARG A 132 -5.15 25.67 -2.31
C ARG A 132 -5.51 24.59 -3.32
N HIS A 133 -5.89 23.39 -2.88
CA HIS A 133 -6.31 22.32 -3.78
C HIS A 133 -7.59 22.68 -4.52
N VAL A 134 -8.62 23.12 -3.80
CA VAL A 134 -9.91 23.53 -4.39
C VAL A 134 -9.76 24.71 -5.34
N LYS A 135 -8.86 25.67 -5.06
CA LYS A 135 -8.56 26.78 -5.97
C LYS A 135 -7.91 26.31 -7.28
N LYS A 136 -7.06 25.28 -7.22
CA LYS A 136 -6.31 24.77 -8.38
C LYS A 136 -7.20 24.00 -9.35
N GLU A 137 -8.12 23.18 -8.85
CA GLU A 137 -8.88 22.23 -9.69
C GLU A 137 -10.40 22.34 -9.61
N GLY A 138 -10.92 23.20 -8.73
CA GLY A 138 -12.35 23.31 -8.45
C GLY A 138 -12.81 22.36 -7.32
N LEU A 139 -13.98 22.67 -6.76
CA LEU A 139 -14.52 21.92 -5.62
C LEU A 139 -15.05 20.54 -6.04
N THR A 140 -15.83 20.46 -7.11
CA THR A 140 -16.40 19.19 -7.58
C THR A 140 -15.32 18.19 -7.99
N PRO A 141 -14.30 18.55 -8.81
CA PRO A 141 -13.22 17.62 -9.15
C PRO A 141 -12.41 17.18 -7.93
N TYR A 142 -12.21 18.09 -6.95
CA TYR A 142 -11.60 17.75 -5.67
C TYR A 142 -12.40 16.67 -4.93
N LEU A 143 -13.72 16.86 -4.78
CA LEU A 143 -14.61 15.92 -4.09
C LEU A 143 -14.70 14.57 -4.79
N ILE A 144 -14.72 14.53 -6.13
CA ILE A 144 -14.70 13.28 -6.91
C ILE A 144 -13.38 12.54 -6.68
N ARG A 145 -12.24 13.22 -6.81
CA ARG A 145 -10.94 12.59 -6.55
C ARG A 145 -10.84 12.07 -5.11
N PHE A 146 -11.35 12.87 -4.16
CA PHE A 146 -11.37 12.49 -2.76
C PHE A 146 -12.20 11.21 -2.53
N PHE A 147 -13.41 11.14 -3.10
CA PHE A 147 -14.29 9.97 -3.02
C PHE A 147 -13.59 8.72 -3.58
N ARG A 148 -12.99 8.82 -4.78
CA ARG A 148 -12.29 7.69 -5.43
C ARG A 148 -11.10 7.17 -4.61
N ALA A 149 -10.39 8.07 -3.94
CA ALA A 149 -9.26 7.72 -3.10
C ALA A 149 -9.69 7.11 -1.75
N ASN A 150 -10.82 7.56 -1.21
CA ASN A 150 -11.27 7.27 0.17
C ASN A 150 -12.73 6.79 0.20
N ASN A 151 -13.11 5.88 -0.69
CA ASN A 151 -14.51 5.48 -0.87
C ASN A 151 -15.14 4.91 0.41
N GLN A 152 -14.41 4.06 1.15
CA GLN A 152 -14.91 3.48 2.41
C GLN A 152 -15.30 4.56 3.41
N ASN A 153 -14.39 5.49 3.66
CA ASN A 153 -14.58 6.65 4.51
C ASN A 153 -15.73 7.56 4.04
N ALA A 154 -15.90 7.70 2.73
CA ALA A 154 -17.00 8.46 2.15
C ALA A 154 -18.36 7.77 2.37
N LEU A 155 -18.43 6.44 2.24
CA LEU A 155 -19.65 5.67 2.52
C LEU A 155 -20.04 5.74 4.00
N GLU A 156 -19.07 5.69 4.91
CA GLU A 156 -19.30 5.86 6.35
C GLU A 156 -19.84 7.26 6.67
N LEU A 157 -19.31 8.31 6.03
CA LEU A 157 -19.84 9.67 6.15
C LEU A 157 -21.29 9.81 5.68
N LEU A 158 -21.68 9.03 4.67
CA LEU A 158 -23.04 9.00 4.13
C LEU A 158 -23.98 8.04 4.90
N ASP A 159 -23.47 7.37 5.94
CA ASP A 159 -24.15 6.30 6.69
C ASP A 159 -24.69 5.19 5.76
N VAL A 160 -23.88 4.80 4.77
CA VAL A 160 -24.22 3.75 3.80
C VAL A 160 -23.61 2.42 4.22
N LYS A 161 -24.48 1.41 4.37
CA LYS A 161 -24.10 0.00 4.55
C LYS A 161 -24.48 -0.80 3.31
N ASP A 162 -23.55 -0.93 2.38
CA ASP A 162 -23.73 -1.71 1.15
C ASP A 162 -23.07 -3.08 1.33
N LYS A 163 -23.89 -4.12 1.47
CA LYS A 163 -23.44 -5.50 1.70
C LYS A 163 -22.52 -6.02 0.60
N GLU A 164 -22.77 -5.68 -0.66
CA GLU A 164 -21.95 -6.16 -1.77
C GLU A 164 -20.56 -5.53 -1.72
N ILE A 165 -20.48 -4.23 -1.43
CA ILE A 165 -19.20 -3.53 -1.24
C ILE A 165 -18.44 -4.10 -0.04
N GLU A 166 -19.14 -4.34 1.08
CA GLU A 166 -18.57 -4.95 2.28
C GLU A 166 -18.01 -6.35 2.01
N GLU A 167 -18.74 -7.22 1.30
CA GLU A 167 -18.32 -8.56 0.91
C GLU A 167 -17.06 -8.52 0.02
N LEU A 168 -17.03 -7.62 -0.98
CA LEU A 168 -15.84 -7.43 -1.83
C LEU A 168 -14.62 -7.01 -0.99
N ASN A 169 -14.81 -6.09 -0.04
CA ASN A 169 -13.74 -5.64 0.86
C ASN A 169 -13.28 -6.75 1.84
N VAL A 170 -14.18 -7.63 2.28
CA VAL A 170 -13.84 -8.82 3.08
C VAL A 170 -13.00 -9.79 2.24
N HIS A 171 -13.40 -10.06 0.99
CA HIS A 171 -12.64 -10.91 0.08
C HIS A 171 -11.23 -10.36 -0.18
N ALA A 172 -11.11 -9.06 -0.46
CA ALA A 172 -9.81 -8.41 -0.65
C ALA A 172 -8.87 -8.64 0.56
N ARG A 173 -9.36 -8.34 1.76
CA ARG A 173 -8.60 -8.54 3.01
C ARG A 173 -8.21 -9.99 3.24
N TRP A 174 -9.08 -10.94 2.90
CA TRP A 174 -8.76 -12.36 2.98
C TRP A 174 -7.59 -12.73 2.06
N PHE A 175 -7.61 -12.29 0.80
CA PHE A 175 -6.53 -12.54 -0.15
C PHE A 175 -5.21 -11.89 0.26
N ASP A 176 -5.24 -10.65 0.75
CA ASP A 176 -4.05 -9.98 1.29
C ASP A 176 -3.46 -10.77 2.46
N LYS A 177 -4.31 -11.24 3.38
CA LYS A 177 -3.87 -12.03 4.52
C LYS A 177 -3.28 -13.37 4.10
N GLU A 178 -3.86 -14.03 3.11
CA GLU A 178 -3.31 -15.28 2.59
C GLU A 178 -2.00 -15.09 1.84
N ALA A 179 -1.83 -13.99 1.10
CA ALA A 179 -0.56 -13.62 0.49
C ALA A 179 0.52 -13.38 1.56
N GLU A 180 0.18 -12.63 2.62
CA GLU A 180 1.05 -12.39 3.76
C GLU A 180 1.39 -13.70 4.47
N ASN A 181 0.41 -14.56 4.76
CA ASN A 181 0.60 -15.85 5.43
C ASN A 181 1.56 -16.74 4.63
N LEU A 182 1.40 -16.82 3.31
CA LEU A 182 2.31 -17.60 2.44
C LEU A 182 3.75 -17.11 2.54
N ILE A 183 3.93 -15.81 2.63
CA ILE A 183 5.25 -15.21 2.71
C ILE A 183 5.81 -15.37 4.12
N PHE A 184 5.06 -15.05 5.16
CA PHE A 184 5.59 -14.82 6.52
C PHE A 184 5.40 -15.97 7.52
N ARG A 185 4.57 -16.99 7.25
CA ARG A 185 4.46 -18.14 8.18
C ARG A 185 5.83 -18.78 8.38
N ARG A 186 6.27 -18.84 9.64
CA ARG A 186 7.37 -19.73 10.05
C ARG A 186 6.86 -21.16 9.85
N LYS A 187 7.61 -22.01 9.14
CA LYS A 187 7.40 -23.46 9.28
C LYS A 187 7.74 -23.75 10.74
N SER A 188 6.73 -24.10 11.54
CA SER A 188 6.96 -24.72 12.84
C SER A 188 7.72 -26.00 12.55
N GLY A 189 9.02 -25.98 12.80
CA GLY A 189 9.89 -27.16 12.76
C GLY A 189 9.77 -27.90 14.08
#